data_AF-A0AAF1A5F5-F1
#
_entry.id   AF-A0AAF1A5F5-F1
#
_cell.length_a   1.000
_cell.length_b   1.000
_cell.length_c   1.000
_cell.angle_alpha   90.00
_cell.angle_beta   90.00
_cell.angle_gamma   90.00
#
_symmetry.space_group_name_H-M   'P 1'
#
loop_
_entity.id
_entity.type
_entity.pdbx_description
1 polymer ?
#
loop_
_entity_poly.entity_id
_entity_poly.type
_entity_poly.pdbx_seq_one_letter_code
_entity_poly.pdbx_strand_id
1 'polypeptide(L)'
;MSDQYAVSIRHSYTMPDETFYGYELVLWHWDVIENTWLFRATREYPVSKTVSRKQALEQALYDAEELARIFQCKNYGTNEEGMWGGRE
;
A
#
# COMPACT_ATOMS: atom_id res chain seq x y z
N MET A 1 -6.42 -8.16 -15.55
CA MET A 1 -5.66 -7.83 -14.34
C MET A 1 -4.70 -8.97 -14.09
N SER A 2 -3.44 -8.65 -13.79
CA SER A 2 -2.49 -9.63 -13.28
C SER A 2 -2.78 -9.81 -11.80
N ASP A 3 -3.16 -11.02 -11.41
CA ASP A 3 -3.40 -11.36 -10.00
C ASP A 3 -2.11 -11.72 -9.25
N GLN A 4 -0.97 -11.51 -9.88
CA GLN A 4 0.35 -11.74 -9.29
C GLN A 4 0.80 -10.57 -8.41
N TYR A 5 0.19 -9.39 -8.58
CA TYR A 5 0.53 -8.20 -7.82
C TYR A 5 -0.73 -7.57 -7.24
N ALA A 6 -0.54 -6.78 -6.19
CA ALA A 6 -1.56 -5.90 -5.63
C ALA A 6 -0.88 -4.68 -5.03
N VAL A 7 -1.60 -3.57 -4.92
CA VAL A 7 -1.11 -2.40 -4.20
C VAL A 7 -2.07 -2.01 -3.10
N SER A 8 -1.52 -1.56 -1.97
CA SER A 8 -2.29 -1.02 -0.85
C SER A 8 -1.53 0.14 -0.20
N ILE A 9 -2.23 0.93 0.59
CA ILE A 9 -1.68 2.05 1.35
C ILE A 9 -1.95 1.77 2.83
N ARG A 10 -0.89 1.73 3.62
CA ARG A 10 -0.95 1.52 5.07
C ARG A 10 -0.69 2.83 5.80
N HIS A 11 -1.21 2.93 7.02
CA HIS A 11 -0.79 3.98 7.93
C HIS A 11 0.59 3.62 8.49
N SER A 12 1.52 4.58 8.43
CA SER A 12 2.85 4.46 9.03
C SER A 12 2.89 5.22 10.35
N TYR A 13 3.51 4.60 11.35
CA TYR A 13 3.60 5.10 12.72
C TYR A 13 5.06 5.04 13.20
N THR A 14 5.49 6.05 13.93
CA THR A 14 6.76 6.02 14.65
C THR A 14 6.60 5.17 15.89
N MET A 15 7.53 4.23 16.09
CA MET A 15 7.61 3.42 17.31
C MET A 15 8.62 4.05 18.29
N PRO A 16 8.45 3.89 19.62
CA PRO A 16 7.44 3.07 20.30
C PRO A 16 6.16 3.83 20.70
N ASP A 17 6.06 5.13 20.40
CA ASP A 17 4.97 6.00 20.85
C ASP A 17 3.71 5.93 19.97
N GLU A 18 3.73 5.11 18.91
CA GLU A 18 2.65 4.96 17.92
C GLU A 18 2.17 6.29 17.34
N THR A 19 3.07 7.28 17.29
CA THR A 19 2.74 8.59 16.72
C THR A 19 2.57 8.44 15.22
N PHE A 20 1.41 8.86 14.71
CA PHE A 20 1.12 8.84 13.28
C PHE A 20 2.19 9.62 12.49
N TYR A 21 2.91 8.91 11.62
CA TYR A 21 4.01 9.42 10.83
C TYR A 21 3.58 9.78 9.40
N GLY A 22 2.70 8.98 8.81
CA GLY A 22 2.24 9.21 7.45
C GLY A 22 1.64 7.97 6.81
N TYR A 23 1.85 7.81 5.52
CA TYR A 23 1.33 6.69 4.74
C TYR A 23 2.46 5.91 4.10
N GLU A 24 2.23 4.63 3.88
CA GLU A 24 3.16 3.73 3.22
C GLU A 24 2.43 3.04 2.05
N LEU A 25 2.85 3.34 0.83
CA LEU A 25 2.42 2.60 -0.35
C LEU A 25 3.18 1.29 -0.41
N VAL A 26 2.47 0.18 -0.55
CA VAL A 26 3.03 -1.16 -0.59
C VAL A 26 2.67 -1.84 -1.91
N LEU A 27 3.68 -2.37 -2.59
CA LEU A 27 3.53 -3.33 -3.69
C LEU A 27 3.68 -4.74 -3.14
N TRP A 28 2.67 -5.55 -3.39
CA TRP A 28 2.58 -6.94 -2.99
C TRP A 28 2.77 -7.86 -4.18
N HIS A 29 3.33 -9.04 -3.93
CA HIS A 29 3.37 -10.15 -4.87
C HIS A 29 2.65 -11.35 -4.29
N TRP A 30 1.79 -12.01 -5.06
CA TRP A 30 1.14 -13.24 -4.63
C TRP A 30 2.15 -14.39 -4.71
N ASP A 31 2.47 -14.98 -3.57
CA ASP A 31 3.31 -16.16 -3.51
C ASP A 31 2.45 -17.42 -3.50
N VAL A 32 2.66 -18.27 -4.49
CA VAL A 32 1.89 -19.51 -4.67
C VAL A 32 2.30 -20.63 -3.71
N ILE A 33 3.50 -20.56 -3.13
CA ILE A 33 4.02 -21.57 -2.21
C ILE A 33 3.49 -21.28 -0.81
N GLU A 34 3.63 -20.03 -0.36
CA GLU A 34 3.14 -19.54 0.93
C GLU A 34 1.63 -19.25 0.91
N ASN A 35 1.01 -19.31 -0.27
CA ASN A 35 -0.42 -19.06 -0.50
C ASN A 35 -0.89 -17.74 0.13
N THR A 36 -0.07 -16.69 0.00
CA THR A 36 -0.29 -15.39 0.63
C THR A 36 0.40 -14.26 -0.13
N TRP A 37 0.06 -13.02 0.23
CA TRP A 37 0.74 -11.84 -0.30
C TRP A 37 2.05 -11.59 0.44
N LEU A 38 3.14 -11.53 -0.33
CA LEU A 38 4.46 -11.15 0.17
C LEU A 38 4.80 -9.71 -0.22
N PHE A 39 5.50 -9.05 0.69
CA PHE A 39 6.01 -7.71 0.48
C PHE A 39 7.06 -7.69 -0.65
N ARG A 40 6.92 -6.75 -1.59
CA ARG A 40 7.90 -6.56 -2.68
C ARG A 40 8.63 -5.23 -2.64
N ALA A 41 7.92 -4.12 -2.45
CA ALA A 41 8.50 -2.78 -2.37
C ALA A 41 7.57 -1.81 -1.65
N THR A 42 8.15 -0.86 -0.90
CA THR A 42 7.40 0.21 -0.21
C THR A 42 7.87 1.58 -0.65
N ARG A 43 7.01 2.56 -0.46
CA ARG A 43 7.36 3.97 -0.48
C ARG A 43 6.60 4.73 0.60
N GLU A 44 7.35 5.51 1.38
CA GLU A 44 6.79 6.32 2.46
C GLU A 44 6.35 7.71 1.98
N TYR A 45 5.26 8.18 2.56
CA TYR A 45 4.68 9.51 2.38
C TYR A 45 4.52 10.15 3.76
N PRO A 46 5.60 10.75 4.29
CA PRO A 46 5.60 11.32 5.63
C PRO A 46 4.78 12.60 5.70
N VAL A 47 4.07 12.77 6.82
CA VAL A 47 3.45 14.02 7.21
C VAL A 47 4.48 14.89 7.92
N SER A 48 4.52 16.17 7.57
CA SER A 48 5.51 17.10 8.11
C SER A 48 4.92 18.49 8.30
N LYS A 49 5.74 19.44 8.75
CA LYS A 49 5.31 20.84 8.91
C LYS A 49 4.83 21.48 7.59
N THR A 50 5.31 20.98 6.45
CA THR A 50 4.98 21.52 5.12
C THR A 50 4.04 20.61 4.33
N VAL A 51 3.85 19.36 4.76
CA VAL A 51 3.00 18.37 4.10
C VAL A 51 1.91 17.92 5.06
N SER A 52 0.68 18.33 4.80
CA SER A 52 -0.48 17.91 5.58
C SER A 52 -0.83 16.43 5.38
N ARG A 53 -1.60 15.84 6.31
CA ARG A 53 -2.14 14.48 6.18
C ARG A 53 -2.87 14.27 4.86
N LYS A 54 -3.69 15.24 4.46
CA LYS A 54 -4.45 15.20 3.20
C LYS A 54 -3.51 15.13 2.00
N GLN A 55 -2.51 16.00 1.94
CA GLN A 55 -1.55 16.04 0.83
C GLN A 55 -0.72 14.75 0.72
N ALA A 56 -0.25 14.21 1.86
CA ALA A 56 0.48 12.94 1.88
C ALA A 56 -0.40 11.78 1.37
N LEU A 57 -1.67 11.72 1.79
CA LEU A 57 -2.61 10.69 1.33
C LEU A 57 -2.92 10.83 -0.16
N GLU A 58 -3.18 12.05 -0.64
CA GLU A 58 -3.46 12.30 -2.07
C GLU A 58 -2.28 11.88 -2.95
N GLN A 59 -1.04 12.15 -2.54
CA GLN A 59 0.15 11.68 -3.23
C GLN A 59 0.26 10.16 -3.22
N ALA A 60 0.03 9.52 -2.06
CA ALA A 60 0.06 8.07 -1.96
C ALA A 60 -1.00 7.40 -2.85
N LEU A 61 -2.21 7.96 -2.90
CA LEU A 61 -3.31 7.47 -3.75
C LEU A 61 -3.00 7.61 -5.23
N TYR A 62 -2.45 8.76 -5.64
CA TYR A 62 -2.06 8.99 -7.04
C TYR A 62 -0.97 8.01 -7.49
N ASP A 63 0.11 7.88 -6.70
CA ASP A 63 1.20 6.96 -7.02
C ASP A 63 0.74 5.49 -6.96
N ALA A 64 -0.21 5.14 -6.08
CA ALA A 64 -0.82 3.82 -6.05
C ALA A 64 -1.63 3.52 -7.31
N GLU A 65 -2.38 4.49 -7.84
CA GLU A 65 -3.14 4.34 -9.08
C GLU A 65 -2.22 4.16 -10.29
N GLU A 66 -1.17 4.97 -10.40
CA GLU A 66 -0.15 4.82 -11.45
C GLU A 66 0.57 3.47 -11.36
N LEU A 67 0.93 3.04 -10.14
CA LEU A 67 1.58 1.75 -9.92
C LEU A 67 0.64 0.59 -10.29
N ALA A 68 -0.63 0.65 -9.87
CA ALA A 68 -1.63 -0.35 -10.23
C ALA A 68 -1.84 -0.44 -11.74
N ARG A 69 -1.78 0.69 -12.45
CA ARG A 69 -1.86 0.74 -13.91
C ARG A 69 -0.64 0.08 -14.56
N ILE A 70 0.56 0.36 -14.08
CA ILE A 70 1.81 -0.23 -14.59
C ILE A 70 1.81 -1.76 -14.43
N PHE A 71 1.46 -2.24 -13.24
CA PHE A 71 1.42 -3.69 -12.93
C PHE A 71 0.13 -4.37 -13.36
N GLN A 72 -0.84 -3.61 -13.87
CA GLN A 72 -2.19 -4.05 -14.22
C GLN A 72 -2.87 -4.85 -13.10
N CYS A 73 -2.75 -4.38 -11.86
CA CYS A 73 -3.21 -5.08 -10.66
C CYS A 73 -4.32 -4.34 -9.91
N LYS A 74 -4.89 -4.99 -8.89
CA LYS A 74 -5.89 -4.36 -8.02
C LYS A 74 -5.22 -3.36 -7.08
N ASN A 75 -5.85 -2.19 -6.95
CA ASN A 75 -5.54 -1.19 -5.95
C ASN A 75 -6.55 -1.29 -4.81
N TYR A 76 -6.09 -1.65 -3.62
CA TYR A 76 -6.89 -1.74 -2.41
C TYR A 76 -6.99 -0.38 -1.68
N GLY A 77 -6.23 0.62 -2.12
CA GLY A 77 -6.16 1.92 -1.47
C GLY A 77 -5.82 1.75 0.02
N THR A 78 -6.53 2.46 0.88
CA THR A 78 -6.37 2.36 2.34
C THR A 78 -7.17 1.22 2.98
N ASN A 79 -7.84 0.35 2.19
CA ASN A 79 -8.64 -0.75 2.70
C ASN A 79 -8.24 -2.08 2.06
N GLU A 80 -7.50 -2.90 2.81
CA GLU A 80 -7.02 -4.22 2.38
C GLU A 80 -8.07 -5.33 2.51
N GLU A 81 -9.34 -5.00 2.75
CA GLU A 81 -10.43 -5.97 2.79
C GLU A 81 -10.55 -6.77 1.48
N GLY A 82 -10.63 -8.09 1.60
CA GLY A 82 -10.64 -9.01 0.45
C GLY A 82 -9.30 -9.12 -0.27
N MET A 83 -8.21 -8.58 0.27
CA MET A 83 -6.85 -8.86 -0.19
C MET A 83 -6.36 -10.20 0.37
N TRP A 84 -6.59 -10.44 1.66
CA TRP A 84 -6.03 -11.58 2.42
C TRP A 84 -6.80 -12.90 2.26
N GLY A 85 -7.93 -12.90 1.55
CA GLY A 85 -8.65 -14.13 1.25
C GLY A 85 -7.83 -14.96 0.26
N GLY A 86 -7.48 -16.19 0.66
CA GLY A 86 -6.90 -17.16 -0.27
C GLY A 86 -7.82 -17.34 -1.48
N ARG A 87 -7.21 -17.58 -2.65
CA ARG A 87 -7.96 -18.03 -3.82
C ARG A 87 -8.52 -19.42 -3.53
N GLU A 88 -9.75 -19.51 -3.06
CA GLU A 88 -10.55 -20.74 -3.11
C GLU A 88 -10.95 -21.07 -4.54
#